data_AF-A0A0U3DMG8-F1
#
_entry.id   AF-A0A0U3DMG8-F1
#
_cell.length_a   1.000
_cell.length_b   1.000
_cell.length_c   1.000
_cell.angle_alpha   90.00
_cell.angle_beta   90.00
_cell.angle_gamma   90.00
#
_symmetry.space_group_name_H-M   'P 1'
#
loop_
_entity.id
_entity.type
_entity.pdbx_description
1 polymer ?
#
loop_
_entity_poly.entity_id
_entity_poly.type
_entity_poly.pdbx_seq_one_letter_code
_entity_poly.pdbx_strand_id
1 'polypeptide(L)'
;MNSMNEAELIDVILAELKVICEENEIDAGPVDRETVLFGSGSIIDSLALVGLIIKVEEFIFERTGKEVQVIDEDAIITEGKTPFRNASTLAALAIAKSNSANAA
;
A
#
# COMPACT_ATOMS: atom_id res chain seq x y z
N MET A 1 -12.62 -16.64 11.13
CA MET A 1 -11.82 -15.42 11.33
C MET A 1 -10.97 -15.29 10.09
N ASN A 2 -11.27 -14.34 9.20
CA ASN A 2 -10.45 -14.13 8.00
C ASN A 2 -9.18 -13.42 8.44
N SER A 3 -8.11 -14.19 8.66
CA SER A 3 -6.79 -13.62 8.85
C SER A 3 -6.27 -13.18 7.49
N MET A 4 -6.21 -11.88 7.28
CA MET A 4 -5.59 -11.26 6.11
C MET A 4 -4.08 -11.50 6.15
N ASN A 5 -3.50 -11.97 5.03
CA ASN A 5 -2.08 -12.29 4.92
C ASN A 5 -1.32 -11.24 4.09
N GLU A 6 0.00 -11.12 4.31
CA GLU A 6 0.86 -10.19 3.56
C GLU A 6 0.84 -10.44 2.05
N ALA A 7 0.85 -11.72 1.65
CA ALA A 7 0.80 -12.09 0.24
C ALA A 7 -0.48 -11.59 -0.46
N GLU A 8 -1.64 -11.67 0.20
CA GLU A 8 -2.90 -11.18 -0.37
C GLU A 8 -2.87 -9.66 -0.55
N LEU A 9 -2.34 -8.93 0.43
CA LEU A 9 -2.17 -7.49 0.34
C LEU A 9 -1.21 -7.09 -0.78
N ILE A 10 -0.10 -7.80 -0.92
CA ILE A 10 0.84 -7.59 -2.02
C ILE A 10 0.14 -7.83 -3.36
N ASP A 11 -0.63 -8.90 -3.50
CA ASP A 11 -1.36 -9.20 -4.74
C ASP A 11 -2.37 -8.09 -5.08
N VAL A 12 -3.10 -7.58 -4.09
CA VAL A 12 -4.01 -6.42 -4.27
C VAL A 12 -3.23 -5.18 -4.68
N ILE A 13 -2.14 -4.85 -3.99
CA ILE A 13 -1.28 -3.70 -4.32
C ILE A 13 -0.77 -3.79 -5.76
N LEU A 14 -0.30 -4.96 -6.19
CA LEU A 14 0.20 -5.15 -7.55
C LEU A 14 -0.91 -5.13 -8.60
N ALA A 15 -2.10 -5.64 -8.28
CA ALA A 15 -3.26 -5.58 -9.16
C ALA A 15 -3.70 -4.12 -9.37
N GLU A 16 -3.88 -3.37 -8.30
CA GLU A 16 -4.25 -1.95 -8.35
C GLU A 16 -3.16 -1.10 -9.01
N LEU A 17 -1.88 -1.39 -8.75
CA LEU A 17 -0.78 -0.73 -9.44
C LEU A 17 -0.86 -0.91 -10.95
N LYS A 18 -1.16 -2.12 -11.43
CA LYS A 18 -1.34 -2.36 -12.87
C LYS A 18 -2.52 -1.59 -13.44
N VAL A 19 -3.66 -1.57 -12.74
CA VAL A 19 -4.84 -0.79 -13.15
C VAL A 19 -4.48 0.69 -13.28
N ILE A 20 -3.85 1.25 -12.25
CA ILE A 20 -3.41 2.66 -12.26
C ILE A 20 -2.44 2.91 -13.42
N CYS A 21 -1.47 2.03 -13.65
CA CYS A 21 -0.53 2.18 -14.75
C CYS A 21 -1.22 2.10 -16.12
N GLU A 22 -2.16 1.18 -16.31
CA GLU A 22 -2.97 1.08 -17.53
C GLU A 22 -3.82 2.32 -17.76
N GLU A 23 -4.47 2.85 -16.71
CA GLU A 23 -5.29 4.07 -16.77
C GLU A 23 -4.48 5.33 -17.09
N ASN A 24 -3.23 5.37 -16.66
CA ASN A 24 -2.32 6.50 -16.87
C ASN A 24 -1.42 6.32 -18.10
N GLU A 25 -1.64 5.27 -18.90
CA GLU A 25 -0.81 4.91 -20.07
C GLU A 25 0.70 4.76 -19.73
N ILE A 26 0.99 4.28 -18.51
CA ILE A 26 2.33 4.04 -17.98
C ILE A 26 2.71 2.59 -18.25
N ASP A 27 3.83 2.37 -18.95
CA ASP A 27 4.42 1.03 -19.06
C ASP A 27 5.16 0.68 -17.78
N ALA A 28 4.46 -0.02 -16.87
CA ALA A 28 5.01 -0.49 -15.60
C ALA A 28 6.02 -1.64 -15.77
N GLY A 29 6.02 -2.32 -16.92
CA GLY A 29 6.75 -3.57 -17.10
C GLY A 29 6.34 -4.66 -16.08
N PRO A 30 7.23 -5.62 -15.77
CA PRO A 30 6.98 -6.63 -14.76
C PRO A 30 7.03 -6.03 -13.35
N VAL A 31 5.88 -5.96 -12.69
CA VAL A 31 5.76 -5.56 -11.27
C VAL A 31 5.81 -6.76 -10.33
N ASP A 32 6.43 -6.56 -9.18
CA ASP A 32 6.66 -7.54 -8.11
C ASP A 32 6.65 -6.88 -6.72
N ARG A 33 6.84 -7.70 -5.67
CA ARG A 33 6.83 -7.22 -4.27
C ARG A 33 7.91 -6.17 -3.95
N GLU A 34 8.98 -6.08 -4.75
CA GLU A 34 10.08 -5.13 -4.58
C GLU A 34 9.90 -3.86 -5.41
N THR A 35 8.84 -3.80 -6.23
CA THR A 35 8.51 -2.67 -7.09
C THR A 35 8.39 -1.39 -6.28
N VAL A 36 9.11 -0.36 -6.76
CA VAL A 36 9.20 0.94 -6.08
C VAL A 36 7.91 1.73 -6.33
N LEU A 37 7.19 2.01 -5.25
CA LEU A 37 5.94 2.78 -5.25
C LEU A 37 6.16 4.25 -4.87
N PHE A 38 7.28 4.57 -4.22
CA PHE A 38 7.58 5.92 -3.77
C PHE A 38 9.08 6.25 -3.82
N GLY A 39 9.37 7.49 -4.22
CA GLY A 39 10.72 8.06 -4.26
C GLY A 39 11.39 7.92 -5.63
N SER A 40 12.72 8.06 -5.64
CA SER A 40 13.50 7.97 -6.87
C SER A 40 13.42 6.57 -7.49
N GLY A 41 12.83 6.48 -8.68
CA GLY A 41 12.57 5.21 -9.38
C GLY A 41 11.12 4.70 -9.28
N SER A 42 10.22 5.48 -8.66
CA SER A 42 8.78 5.23 -8.69
C SER A 42 8.24 5.31 -10.13
N ILE A 43 7.38 4.37 -10.50
CA ILE A 43 6.62 4.41 -11.76
C ILE A 43 5.32 5.21 -11.64
N ILE A 44 4.86 5.47 -10.41
CA ILE A 44 3.64 6.22 -10.12
C ILE A 44 3.96 7.58 -9.48
N ASP A 45 3.06 8.54 -9.65
CA ASP A 45 3.15 9.83 -8.96
C ASP A 45 2.55 9.78 -7.55
N SER A 46 2.65 10.88 -6.82
CA SER A 46 2.13 10.97 -5.45
C SER A 46 0.61 10.78 -5.38
N LEU A 47 -0.13 11.15 -6.43
CA LEU A 47 -1.60 11.08 -6.44
C LEU A 47 -2.07 9.63 -6.67
N ALA A 48 -1.46 8.96 -7.63
CA ALA A 48 -1.62 7.53 -7.88
C ALA A 48 -1.27 6.70 -6.64
N LEU A 49 -0.19 7.06 -5.93
CA LEU A 49 0.18 6.41 -4.68
C LEU A 49 -0.89 6.58 -3.59
N VAL A 50 -1.46 7.77 -3.45
CA VAL A 50 -2.57 8.01 -2.50
C VAL A 50 -3.78 7.15 -2.86
N GLY A 51 -4.14 7.06 -4.15
CA GLY A 51 -5.22 6.20 -4.62
C GLY A 51 -4.99 4.73 -4.29
N LEU A 52 -3.78 4.23 -4.53
CA LEU A 52 -3.37 2.86 -4.20
C LEU A 52 -3.52 2.57 -2.70
N ILE A 53 -3.16 3.53 -1.86
CA ILE A 53 -3.24 3.38 -0.40
C ILE A 53 -4.68 3.36 0.08
N ILE A 54 -5.55 4.22 -0.47
CA ILE A 54 -6.99 4.19 -0.18
C ILE A 54 -7.58 2.82 -0.54
N LYS A 55 -7.21 2.25 -1.70
CA LYS A 55 -7.65 0.91 -2.10
C LYS A 55 -7.22 -0.18 -1.13
N VAL A 56 -5.99 -0.08 -0.62
CA VAL A 56 -5.47 -0.98 0.42
C VAL A 56 -6.27 -0.86 1.72
N GLU A 57 -6.56 0.37 2.16
CA GLU A 57 -7.35 0.65 3.37
C GLU A 57 -8.79 0.11 3.22
N GLU A 58 -9.43 0.35 2.09
CA GLU A 58 -10.75 -0.20 1.73
C GLU A 58 -10.73 -1.73 1.80
N PHE A 59 -9.74 -2.38 1.18
CA PHE A 59 -9.62 -3.84 1.20
C PHE A 59 -9.47 -4.37 2.63
N ILE A 60 -8.64 -3.74 3.45
CA ILE A 60 -8.46 -4.10 4.86
C ILE A 60 -9.78 -3.96 5.62
N PHE A 61 -10.49 -2.85 5.42
CA PHE A 61 -11.78 -2.60 6.04
C PHE A 61 -12.82 -3.65 5.63
N GLU A 62 -12.92 -3.98 4.35
CA GLU A 62 -13.84 -5.03 3.86
C GLU A 62 -13.50 -6.43 4.41
N ARG A 63 -12.22 -6.73 4.61
CA ARG A 63 -11.77 -8.04 5.10
C ARG A 63 -11.83 -8.20 6.60
N THR A 64 -11.51 -7.14 7.34
CA THR A 64 -11.32 -7.18 8.79
C THR A 64 -12.41 -6.43 9.55
N GLY A 65 -13.18 -5.59 8.87
CA GLY A 65 -14.13 -4.64 9.47
C GLY A 65 -13.47 -3.45 10.16
N LYS A 66 -12.15 -3.26 9.99
CA LYS A 66 -11.36 -2.27 10.71
C LYS A 66 -10.94 -1.14 9.79
N GLU A 67 -11.24 0.08 10.20
CA GLU A 67 -10.77 1.27 9.53
C GLU A 67 -9.30 1.49 9.91
N VAL A 68 -8.44 1.57 8.92
CA VAL A 68 -6.99 1.72 9.09
C VAL A 68 -6.56 2.93 8.30
N GLN A 69 -5.73 3.77 8.92
CA GLN A 69 -5.08 4.88 8.26
C GLN A 69 -3.58 4.55 8.12
N VAL A 70 -3.16 4.29 6.89
CA VAL A 70 -1.80 3.88 6.52
C VAL A 70 -0.89 5.10 6.38
N ILE A 71 -1.39 6.17 5.74
CA ILE A 71 -0.73 7.49 5.73
C ILE A 71 -1.37 8.36 6.81
N ASP A 72 -0.69 8.51 7.94
CA ASP A 72 -0.91 9.62 8.86
C ASP A 72 0.13 10.72 8.63
N GLU A 73 -0.08 11.91 9.21
CA GLU A 73 0.86 13.03 9.13
C GLU A 73 2.27 12.64 9.63
N ASP A 74 2.38 11.69 10.56
CA ASP A 74 3.63 11.20 11.15
C ASP A 74 4.38 10.18 10.26
N ALA A 75 3.67 9.45 9.40
CA ALA A 75 4.21 8.45 8.48
C ALA A 75 5.02 9.10 7.35
N ILE A 76 4.70 10.35 7.01
CA ILE A 76 5.46 11.18 6.06
C ILE A 76 6.68 11.80 6.74
N ILE A 77 6.62 12.06 8.05
CA ILE A 77 7.63 12.81 8.82
C ILE A 77 8.72 11.91 9.40
N THR A 78 8.51 10.59 9.49
CA THR A 78 9.49 9.70 10.14
C THR A 78 10.80 9.59 9.35
N GLU A 79 11.84 10.20 9.92
CA GLU A 79 13.21 10.35 9.44
C GLU A 79 13.81 9.10 8.76
N GLY A 80 14.11 9.21 7.47
CA GLY A 80 15.13 8.38 6.78
C GLY A 80 14.75 6.96 6.36
N LYS A 81 13.55 6.46 6.70
CA LYS A 81 13.02 5.19 6.19
C LYS A 81 11.62 5.44 5.65
N THR A 82 11.47 5.69 4.34
CA THR A 82 10.15 5.74 3.72
C THR A 82 9.47 4.38 3.91
N PRO A 83 8.43 4.27 4.76
CA PRO A 83 7.91 2.97 5.17
C PRO A 83 7.01 2.30 4.13
N PHE A 84 6.78 2.97 2.99
CA PHE A 84 5.98 2.51 1.85
C PHE A 84 6.76 2.57 0.53
N ARG A 85 8.09 2.41 0.58
CA ARG A 85 8.95 2.48 -0.61
C ARG A 85 8.59 1.45 -1.67
N ASN A 86 8.20 0.23 -1.26
CA ASN A 86 7.78 -0.84 -2.15
C ASN A 86 6.53 -1.57 -1.66
N ALA A 87 5.96 -2.43 -2.51
CA ALA A 87 4.72 -3.15 -2.23
C ALA A 87 4.80 -4.00 -0.95
N SER A 88 5.92 -4.69 -0.69
CA SER A 88 6.08 -5.46 0.56
C SER A 88 6.09 -4.58 1.81
N THR A 89 6.82 -3.46 1.79
CA THR A 89 6.85 -2.53 2.93
C THR A 89 5.49 -1.90 3.21
N LEU A 90 4.73 -1.58 2.17
CA LEU A 90 3.37 -1.05 2.29
C LEU A 90 2.42 -2.10 2.91
N ALA A 91 2.45 -3.34 2.42
CA ALA A 91 1.66 -4.43 2.96
C ALA A 91 1.97 -4.70 4.44
N ALA A 92 3.26 -4.77 4.78
CA ALA A 92 3.71 -4.98 6.16
C ALA A 92 3.26 -3.85 7.10
N LEU A 93 3.37 -2.60 6.64
CA LEU A 93 2.91 -1.43 7.40
C LEU A 93 1.39 -1.46 7.62
N ALA A 94 0.62 -1.77 6.59
CA ALA A 94 -0.83 -1.80 6.67
C ALA A 94 -1.34 -2.91 7.60
N ILE A 95 -0.70 -4.08 7.58
CA ILE A 95 -0.96 -5.18 8.55
C ILE A 95 -0.62 -4.73 9.97
N ALA A 96 0.54 -4.10 10.17
CA ALA A 96 0.94 -3.62 11.48
C ALA A 96 -0.09 -2.62 12.04
N LYS A 97 -0.53 -1.66 11.22
CA LYS A 97 -1.55 -0.67 11.57
C LYS A 97 -2.92 -1.31 11.89
N SER A 98 -3.37 -2.28 11.08
CA SER A 98 -4.62 -3.04 11.33
C SER A 98 -4.60 -3.82 12.65
N ASN A 99 -3.44 -4.33 13.04
CA ASN A 99 -3.27 -5.02 14.33
C ASN A 99 -3.25 -4.05 15.51
N SER A 100 -2.62 -2.87 15.37
CA SER A 100 -2.59 -1.84 16.42
C SER A 100 -3.91 -1.12 16.64
N ALA A 101 -4.75 -0.95 15.61
CA ALA A 101 -6.09 -0.36 15.73
C ALA A 101 -7.04 -1.19 16.62
N ASN A 102 -6.65 -2.40 17.01
CA ASN A 102 -7.38 -3.27 17.92
C ASN A 102 -7.11 -3.01 19.41
N ALA A 103 -6.23 -2.06 19.74
CA ALA A 103 -5.74 -1.81 21.11
C ALA A 103 -6.35 -0.56 21.78
N ALA A 104 -7.33 0.10 21.15
CA ALA A 104 -8.02 1.27 21.71
C ALA A 104 -9.48 0.96 22.03
#